data_AF-A0AAD4HDQ2-F1
#
_entry.id   AF-A0AAD4HDQ2-F1
#
_cell.length_a   1.000
_cell.length_b   1.000
_cell.length_c   1.000
_cell.angle_alpha   90.00
_cell.angle_beta   90.00
_cell.angle_gamma   90.00
#
_symmetry.space_group_name_H-M   'P 1'
#
loop_
_entity.id
_entity.type
_entity.pdbx_description
1 polymer ?
#
loop_
_entity_poly.entity_id
_entity_poly.type
_entity_poly.pdbx_seq_one_letter_code
_entity_poly.pdbx_strand_id
1 'polypeptide(L)'
;INVRLTPGLMKMILKRTSHVRSELKTKMRSLTGSFFGFRANDSREVIRRNRDRAESLKEGLLFAYKDWESKQGIYKTDLLQMGVNHMWFANRNDEGIVYHRYFNPLPVETMALLLASVSTRT
;
A
#
# COMPACT_ATOMS: atom_id res chain seq x y z
N ILE A 1 -12.04 5.24 -26.19
CA ILE A 1 -12.65 6.34 -25.38
C ILE A 1 -11.85 7.61 -25.69
N ASN A 2 -12.48 8.62 -26.29
CA ASN A 2 -11.82 9.89 -26.64
C ASN A 2 -12.15 10.91 -25.54
N VAL A 3 -11.36 10.93 -24.46
CA VAL A 3 -11.62 11.82 -23.31
C VAL A 3 -11.02 13.19 -23.61
N ARG A 4 -11.86 14.21 -23.81
CA ARG A 4 -11.40 15.61 -23.84
C ARG A 4 -10.95 16.02 -22.43
N LEU A 5 -9.67 16.36 -22.29
CA LEU A 5 -9.09 16.87 -21.05
C LEU A 5 -9.64 18.27 -20.76
N THR A 6 -10.63 18.35 -19.87
CA THR A 6 -11.14 19.63 -19.38
C THR A 6 -10.18 20.21 -18.34
N PRO A 7 -10.17 21.53 -18.11
CA PRO A 7 -9.35 22.15 -17.06
C PRO A 7 -9.59 21.56 -15.66
N GLY A 8 -10.83 21.14 -15.38
CA GLY A 8 -11.18 20.45 -14.13
C GLY A 8 -10.56 19.05 -14.02
N LEU A 9 -10.56 18.27 -15.12
CA LEU A 9 -9.89 16.97 -15.19
C LEU A 9 -8.37 17.12 -15.08
N MET A 10 -7.77 18.10 -15.77
CA MET A 10 -6.34 18.42 -15.62
C MET A 10 -5.99 18.78 -14.19
N LYS A 11 -6.77 19.64 -13.53
CA LYS A 11 -6.55 20.02 -12.13
C LYS A 11 -6.65 18.80 -11.20
N MET A 12 -7.60 17.90 -11.46
CA MET A 12 -7.75 16.66 -10.69
C MET A 12 -6.56 15.71 -10.89
N ILE A 13 -6.13 15.51 -12.15
CA ILE A 13 -4.99 14.66 -12.51
C ILE A 13 -3.68 15.21 -11.92
N LEU A 14 -3.42 16.50 -12.07
CA LEU A 14 -2.21 17.16 -11.57
C LEU A 14 -2.14 17.22 -10.05
N LYS A 15 -3.28 17.38 -9.38
CA LYS A 15 -3.32 17.44 -7.92
C LYS A 15 -3.19 16.06 -7.26
N ARG A 16 -3.69 15.00 -7.91
CA ARG A 16 -3.90 13.71 -7.25
C ARG A 16 -3.13 12.56 -7.89
N THR A 17 -3.10 12.45 -9.22
CA THR A 17 -2.62 11.24 -9.92
C THR A 17 -1.10 11.13 -9.98
N SER A 18 -0.38 12.25 -10.10
CA SER A 18 1.09 12.28 -10.22
C SER A 18 1.83 11.73 -9.00
N HIS A 19 1.19 11.69 -7.82
CA HIS A 19 1.84 11.30 -6.56
C HIS A 19 1.23 10.07 -5.86
N VAL A 20 0.13 9.48 -6.37
CA VAL A 20 -0.55 8.33 -5.71
C VAL A 20 0.43 7.21 -5.37
N ARG A 21 1.29 6.82 -6.32
CA ARG A 21 2.24 5.73 -6.12
C ARG A 21 3.29 6.07 -5.06
N SER A 22 3.85 7.28 -5.10
CA SER A 22 4.89 7.71 -4.15
C SER A 22 4.34 7.92 -2.75
N GLU A 23 3.13 8.47 -2.64
CA GLU A 23 2.42 8.65 -1.38
C GLU A 23 2.09 7.29 -0.76
N LEU A 24 1.47 6.39 -1.54
CA LEU A 24 1.14 5.04 -1.09
C LEU A 24 2.39 4.28 -0.66
N LYS A 25 3.47 4.33 -1.45
CA LYS A 25 4.76 3.71 -1.09
C LYS A 25 5.28 4.22 0.25
N THR A 26 5.18 5.52 0.50
CA THR A 26 5.64 6.14 1.75
C THR A 26 4.80 5.67 2.94
N LYS A 27 3.47 5.70 2.82
CA LYS A 27 2.55 5.22 3.85
C LYS A 27 2.75 3.72 4.13
N MET A 28 2.80 2.91 3.07
CA MET A 28 2.99 1.46 3.18
C MET A 28 4.34 1.08 3.76
N ARG A 29 5.42 1.82 3.44
CA ARG A 29 6.73 1.59 4.07
C ARG A 29 6.66 1.80 5.58
N SER A 30 6.00 2.87 6.04
CA SER A 30 5.83 3.16 7.47
C SER A 30 5.02 2.05 8.16
N LEU A 31 3.87 1.69 7.59
CA LEU A 31 3.00 0.64 8.13
C LEU A 31 3.67 -0.74 8.13
N THR A 32 4.34 -1.12 7.04
CA THR A 32 5.05 -2.41 6.94
C THR A 32 6.18 -2.48 7.96
N GLY A 33 6.88 -1.36 8.17
CA GLY A 33 7.96 -1.25 9.14
C GLY A 33 7.48 -1.55 10.56
N SER A 34 6.40 -0.90 10.99
CA SER A 34 5.81 -1.12 12.32
C SER A 34 5.15 -2.50 12.44
N PHE A 35 4.37 -2.91 11.44
CA PHE A 35 3.58 -4.14 11.46
C PHE A 35 4.44 -5.40 11.56
N PHE A 36 5.55 -5.48 10.83
CA PHE A 36 6.47 -6.62 10.88
C PHE A 36 7.67 -6.41 11.82
N GLY A 37 7.67 -5.35 12.62
CA GLY A 37 8.68 -5.11 13.66
C GLY A 37 10.09 -4.85 13.13
N PHE A 38 10.21 -4.19 11.97
CA PHE A 38 11.50 -3.70 11.48
C PHE A 38 12.05 -2.65 12.46
N ARG A 39 13.36 -2.70 12.72
CA ARG A 39 14.02 -1.75 13.64
C ARG A 39 15.02 -0.87 12.89
N ALA A 40 14.98 0.44 13.12
CA ALA A 40 16.02 1.35 12.66
C ALA A 40 17.21 1.28 13.63
N ASN A 41 18.32 0.70 13.20
CA ASN A 41 19.57 0.58 13.94
C ASN A 41 20.71 0.35 12.93
N ASP A 42 21.92 0.83 13.24
CA ASP A 42 23.14 0.73 12.42
C ASP A 42 23.97 -0.53 12.69
N SER A 43 23.59 -1.34 13.68
CA SER A 43 24.19 -2.65 13.95
C SER A 43 24.04 -3.60 12.76
N ARG A 44 25.15 -4.22 12.38
CA ARG A 44 25.21 -5.24 11.32
C ARG A 44 24.20 -6.37 11.54
N GLU A 45 23.98 -6.77 12.79
CA GLU A 45 23.03 -7.82 13.14
C GLU A 45 21.59 -7.41 12.85
N VAL A 46 21.21 -6.18 13.24
CA VAL A 46 19.86 -5.66 12.99
C VAL A 46 19.62 -5.46 11.50
N ILE A 47 20.62 -4.98 10.76
CA ILE A 47 20.57 -4.85 9.30
C ILE A 47 20.35 -6.22 8.65
N ARG A 48 21.11 -7.25 9.05
CA ARG A 48 20.96 -8.61 8.53
C ARG A 48 19.55 -9.15 8.81
N ARG A 49 19.10 -9.09 10.06
CA ARG A 49 17.77 -9.57 10.46
C ARG A 49 16.63 -8.89 9.71
N ASN A 50 16.72 -7.57 9.53
CA ASN A 50 15.74 -6.83 8.74
C ASN A 50 15.75 -7.27 7.27
N ARG A 51 16.93 -7.47 6.68
CA ARG A 51 17.07 -7.95 5.30
C ARG A 51 16.45 -9.34 5.13
N ASP A 52 16.83 -10.29 5.98
CA ASP A 52 16.33 -11.67 5.94
C ASP A 52 14.80 -11.68 6.04
N ARG A 53 14.24 -10.90 6.98
CA ARG A 53 12.78 -10.76 7.13
C ARG A 53 12.13 -10.14 5.89
N ALA A 54 12.72 -9.11 5.31
CA ALA A 54 12.17 -8.48 4.10
C ALA A 54 12.18 -9.45 2.90
N GLU A 55 13.22 -10.26 2.76
CA GLU A 55 13.33 -11.28 1.71
C GLU A 55 12.27 -12.38 1.92
N SER A 56 12.14 -12.93 3.13
CA SER A 56 11.11 -13.94 3.44
C SER A 56 9.69 -13.43 3.24
N LEU A 57 9.39 -12.20 3.67
CA LEU A 57 8.04 -11.64 3.52
C LEU A 57 7.64 -11.42 2.05
N LYS A 58 8.62 -11.12 1.18
CA LYS A 58 8.39 -10.90 -0.25
C LYS A 58 8.24 -12.20 -1.01
N GLU A 59 8.91 -13.25 -0.58
CA GLU A 59 8.76 -14.58 -1.16
C GLU A 59 7.30 -15.01 -1.10
N GLY A 60 6.73 -15.42 -2.23
CA GLY A 60 5.33 -15.86 -2.30
C GLY A 60 4.27 -14.86 -1.82
N LEU A 61 4.60 -13.57 -1.71
CA LEU A 61 3.73 -12.53 -1.12
C LEU A 61 3.28 -12.87 0.31
N LEU A 62 4.14 -13.46 1.14
CA LEU A 62 3.81 -13.81 2.52
C LEU A 62 3.24 -12.63 3.33
N PHE A 63 3.69 -11.40 3.04
CA PHE A 63 3.14 -10.20 3.67
C PHE A 63 1.64 -9.98 3.44
N ALA A 64 1.02 -10.62 2.44
CA ALA A 64 -0.40 -10.48 2.14
C ALA A 64 -1.28 -11.48 2.91
N TYR A 65 -0.70 -12.47 3.59
CA TYR A 65 -1.42 -13.48 4.36
C TYR A 65 -1.76 -12.97 5.75
N LYS A 66 -2.96 -13.28 6.25
CA LYS A 66 -3.35 -13.00 7.64
C LYS A 66 -2.43 -13.70 8.63
N ASP A 67 -2.13 -14.97 8.36
CA ASP A 67 -1.12 -15.75 9.04
C ASP A 67 -0.08 -16.21 8.01
N TRP A 68 1.09 -15.59 8.07
CA TRP A 68 2.18 -15.81 7.12
C TRP A 68 3.00 -17.06 7.45
N GLU A 69 2.91 -17.59 8.68
CA GLU A 69 3.55 -18.85 9.07
C GLU A 69 2.74 -20.05 8.55
N SER A 70 1.42 -20.02 8.75
CA SER A 70 0.52 -21.08 8.24
C SER A 70 0.05 -20.87 6.80
N LYS A 71 0.42 -19.75 6.18
CA LYS A 71 -0.02 -19.31 4.84
C LYS A 71 -1.54 -19.34 4.70
N GLN A 72 -2.25 -18.86 5.72
CA GLN A 72 -3.71 -18.79 5.73
C GLN A 72 -4.23 -17.37 5.48
N GLY A 73 -5.34 -17.29 4.74
CA GLY A 73 -6.03 -16.03 4.49
C GLY A 73 -5.23 -15.06 3.62
N ILE A 74 -4.90 -15.46 2.39
CA ILE A 74 -4.29 -14.57 1.41
C ILE A 74 -5.17 -13.32 1.18
N TYR A 75 -4.54 -12.15 1.12
CA TYR A 75 -5.15 -10.82 1.02
C TYR A 75 -6.01 -10.39 2.21
N LYS A 76 -5.95 -11.12 3.34
CA LYS A 76 -6.70 -10.81 4.57
C LYS A 76 -5.82 -10.28 5.69
N THR A 77 -4.59 -9.86 5.40
CA THR A 77 -3.73 -9.26 6.41
C THR A 77 -4.23 -7.85 6.77
N ASP A 78 -4.16 -7.51 8.06
CA ASP A 78 -4.61 -6.21 8.58
C ASP A 78 -3.81 -5.03 7.99
N LEU A 79 -2.55 -5.25 7.62
CA LEU A 79 -1.72 -4.27 6.90
C LEU A 79 -2.39 -3.76 5.62
N LEU A 80 -3.09 -4.61 4.87
CA LEU A 80 -3.74 -4.20 3.62
C LEU A 80 -4.91 -3.27 3.92
N GLN A 81 -5.74 -3.62 4.92
CA GLN A 81 -6.84 -2.75 5.36
C GLN A 81 -6.32 -1.43 5.94
N MET A 82 -5.25 -1.47 6.75
CA MET A 82 -4.59 -0.26 7.25
C MET A 82 -4.10 0.62 6.10
N GLY A 83 -3.47 0.03 5.08
CA GLY A 83 -3.03 0.73 3.88
C GLY A 83 -4.17 1.40 3.13
N VAL A 84 -5.30 0.69 2.94
CA VAL A 84 -6.50 1.25 2.31
C VAL A 84 -7.04 2.42 3.12
N ASN A 85 -7.17 2.25 4.43
CA ASN A 85 -7.71 3.27 5.32
C ASN A 85 -6.82 4.52 5.34
N HIS A 86 -5.50 4.36 5.51
CA HIS A 86 -4.56 5.48 5.53
C HIS A 86 -4.44 6.20 4.19
N MET A 87 -4.64 5.51 3.06
CA MET A 87 -4.49 6.10 1.74
C MET A 87 -5.76 6.79 1.26
N TRP A 88 -6.93 6.15 1.39
CA TRP A 88 -8.16 6.60 0.73
C TRP A 88 -9.32 6.92 1.69
N PHE A 89 -9.20 6.64 2.98
CA PHE A 89 -10.29 6.81 3.96
C PHE A 89 -9.85 7.45 5.30
N ALA A 90 -8.74 8.18 5.33
CA ALA A 90 -8.23 8.77 6.56
C ALA A 90 -9.00 10.05 6.94
N ASN A 91 -9.42 10.83 5.95
CA ASN A 91 -10.11 12.11 6.14
C ASN A 91 -11.36 12.21 5.27
N ARG A 92 -12.33 13.01 5.71
CA ARG A 92 -13.60 13.29 4.97
C ARG A 92 -13.44 13.76 3.51
N ASN A 93 -12.26 14.28 3.16
CA ASN A 93 -11.95 14.82 1.83
C ASN A 93 -11.14 13.84 0.95
N ASP A 94 -10.79 12.66 1.48
CA ASP A 94 -10.04 11.64 0.76
C ASP A 94 -10.90 10.99 -0.32
N GLU A 95 -10.24 10.42 -1.33
CA GLU A 95 -10.88 9.93 -2.54
C GLU A 95 -11.88 8.81 -2.27
N GLY A 96 -11.60 7.91 -1.33
CA GLY A 96 -12.48 6.82 -0.96
C GLY A 96 -13.78 7.28 -0.31
N ILE A 97 -13.78 8.47 0.31
CA ILE A 97 -14.96 9.06 0.94
C ILE A 97 -15.72 9.93 -0.07
N VAL A 98 -15.03 10.86 -0.74
CA VAL A 98 -15.64 11.79 -1.71
C VAL A 98 -16.20 11.04 -2.92
N TYR A 99 -15.50 9.99 -3.36
CA TYR A 99 -15.88 9.20 -4.52
C TYR A 99 -16.22 7.75 -4.16
N HIS A 100 -16.93 7.56 -3.04
CA HIS A 100 -17.31 6.25 -2.49
C HIS A 100 -17.82 5.23 -3.52
N ARG A 101 -18.60 5.68 -4.52
CA ARG A 101 -19.12 4.81 -5.60
C ARG A 101 -18.05 4.06 -6.39
N TYR A 102 -16.82 4.58 -6.44
CA TYR A 102 -15.69 3.93 -7.13
C TYR A 102 -14.84 3.07 -6.20
N PHE A 103 -15.11 3.10 -4.89
CA PHE A 103 -14.41 2.31 -3.88
C PHE A 103 -15.32 1.27 -3.22
N ASN A 104 -16.55 1.11 -3.69
CA ASN A 104 -17.51 0.14 -3.20
C ASN A 104 -18.14 -0.66 -4.36
N PRO A 105 -17.66 -1.89 -4.64
CA PRO A 105 -16.54 -2.57 -3.97
C PRO A 105 -15.19 -1.95 -4.31
N LEU A 106 -14.16 -2.24 -3.51
CA LEU A 106 -12.81 -1.72 -3.74
C LEU A 106 -12.25 -2.25 -5.08
N PRO A 107 -11.72 -1.38 -5.97
CA PRO A 107 -11.20 -1.82 -7.26
C PRO A 107 -10.03 -2.80 -7.10
N VAL A 108 -9.97 -3.77 -8.01
CA VAL A 108 -8.88 -4.75 -8.06
C VAL A 108 -7.54 -4.05 -8.33
N GLU A 109 -7.56 -2.99 -9.13
CA GLU A 109 -6.42 -2.15 -9.44
C GLU A 109 -5.85 -1.47 -8.19
N THR A 110 -6.72 -1.05 -7.26
CA THR A 110 -6.31 -0.46 -5.98
C THR A 110 -5.60 -1.50 -5.11
N MET A 111 -6.11 -2.73 -5.06
CA MET A 111 -5.44 -3.83 -4.36
C MET A 111 -4.13 -4.24 -5.02
N ALA A 112 -4.08 -4.31 -6.35
CA ALA A 112 -2.85 -4.60 -7.09
C ALA A 112 -1.79 -3.53 -6.85
N LEU A 113 -2.17 -2.25 -6.84
CA LEU A 113 -1.28 -1.13 -6.53
C LEU A 113 -0.74 -1.22 -5.10
N LEU A 114 -1.59 -1.59 -4.14
CA LEU A 114 -1.21 -1.79 -2.74
C LEU A 114 -0.17 -2.90 -2.58
N LEU A 115 -0.41 -4.06 -3.17
CA LEU A 115 0.52 -5.19 -3.15
C LEU A 115 1.84 -4.84 -3.83
N ALA A 116 1.79 -4.18 -4.98
CA ALA A 116 2.97 -3.73 -5.71
C ALA A 116 3.81 -2.74 -4.87
N SER A 117 3.18 -1.87 -4.09
CA SER A 117 3.89 -0.87 -3.27
C SER A 117 4.80 -1.50 -2.20
N VAL A 118 4.44 -2.70 -1.69
CA VAL A 118 5.23 -3.47 -0.72
C VAL A 118 6.26 -4.36 -1.41
N SER A 119 5.88 -4.96 -2.54
CA SER A 119 6.76 -5.88 -3.29
C SER A 119 7.89 -5.16 -4.04
N THR A 120 7.72 -3.89 -4.42
CA THR A 120 8.69 -3.17 -5.26
C THR A 120 10.05 -3.10 -4.55
N ARG A 121 11.11 -3.55 -5.24
CA ARG A 121 12.49 -3.46 -4.76
C ARG A 121 12.86 -1.98 -4.52
N THR A 122 13.37 -1.68 -3.33
CA THR A 122 14.23 -0.52 -3.11
C THR A 122 15.66 -0.99 -3.19
#